data_AF-V7HZI5-F1
#
_entry.id   AF-V7HZI5-F1
#
_cell.length_a   1.000
_cell.length_b   1.000
_cell.length_c   1.000
_cell.angle_alpha   90.00
_cell.angle_beta   90.00
_cell.angle_gamma   90.00
#
_symmetry.space_group_name_H-M   'P 1'
#
loop_
_entity.id
_entity.type
_entity.pdbx_description
1 polymer ?
#
loop_
_entity_poly.entity_id
_entity_poly.type
_entity_poly.pdbx_seq_one_letter_code
_entity_poly.pdbx_strand_id
1 'polypeptide(L)'
;MSEYLSISDMAELHNITRQTLIYYDKIGLFKPDHTESNGYRAYDTLQIPVLREICYLKNVGIPLEEIRKHIGSRSLDSAASLLKSQKEALDREIARLTLTREFISHRLDFYSNMSRYKEELDNPEIIEFPERYAVFVPFENPICREELHKTLMKAWKILWKHDMLSSDGFGTMIRRDCINDGDWFRGAGVIAFLPYYKEEIDSKIIIEPGKYVCMNKNAMPYETEPLTRLLGHINEKGYEMCGDILDLCLLDTTFYGADRNVDYCQLQIRIR
;
A
#
# COMPACT_ATOMS: atom_id res chain seq x y z
N MET A 1 -45.32 -27.56 20.44
CA MET A 1 -45.26 -26.59 21.55
C MET A 1 -44.04 -25.73 21.30
N SER A 2 -44.19 -24.42 21.19
CA SER A 2 -43.02 -23.53 21.09
C SER A 2 -42.30 -23.55 22.43
N GLU A 3 -41.05 -24.03 22.42
CA GLU A 3 -40.13 -23.91 23.53
C GLU A 3 -39.45 -22.54 23.40
N TYR A 4 -39.47 -21.76 24.49
CA TYR A 4 -38.90 -20.42 24.53
C TYR A 4 -37.59 -20.43 25.31
N LEU A 5 -36.63 -19.67 24.81
CA LEU A 5 -35.34 -19.44 25.45
C LEU A 5 -35.32 -18.06 26.11
N SER A 6 -34.71 -17.99 27.30
CA SER A 6 -34.39 -16.70 27.89
C SER A 6 -33.30 -16.00 27.09
N ILE A 7 -33.15 -14.68 27.30
CA ILE A 7 -32.02 -13.95 26.71
C ILE A 7 -30.65 -14.53 27.11
N SER A 8 -30.52 -15.11 28.30
CA SER A 8 -29.26 -15.75 28.71
C SER A 8 -28.99 -16.98 27.88
N ASP A 9 -29.98 -17.88 27.78
CA ASP A 9 -29.83 -19.16 27.08
C ASP A 9 -29.61 -18.95 25.58
N MET A 10 -30.35 -18.01 24.97
CA MET A 10 -30.18 -17.66 23.56
C MET A 10 -28.79 -17.08 23.28
N ALA A 11 -28.27 -16.25 24.18
CA ALA A 11 -26.95 -15.65 24.06
C ALA A 11 -25.83 -16.69 24.23
N GLU A 12 -25.95 -17.55 25.24
CA GLU A 12 -25.02 -18.64 25.52
C GLU A 12 -24.94 -19.62 24.34
N LEU A 13 -26.09 -20.02 23.80
CA LEU A 13 -26.19 -20.93 22.64
C LEU A 13 -25.42 -20.42 21.41
N HIS A 14 -25.33 -19.09 21.24
CA HIS A 14 -24.66 -18.45 20.10
C HIS A 14 -23.29 -17.87 20.46
N ASN A 15 -22.80 -18.11 21.68
CA ASN A 15 -21.56 -17.57 22.21
C ASN A 15 -21.46 -16.04 22.05
N ILE A 16 -22.55 -15.33 22.36
CA ILE A 16 -22.61 -13.87 22.38
C ILE A 16 -23.04 -13.38 23.77
N THR A 17 -22.86 -12.09 24.03
CA THR A 17 -23.30 -11.49 25.28
C THR A 17 -24.80 -11.15 25.22
N ARG A 18 -25.48 -11.14 26.37
CA ARG A 18 -26.84 -10.57 26.50
C ARG A 18 -26.91 -9.14 25.96
N GLN A 19 -25.86 -8.34 26.17
CA GLN A 19 -25.77 -6.98 25.64
C GLN A 19 -25.78 -6.94 24.11
N THR A 20 -25.18 -7.92 23.44
CA THR A 20 -25.24 -8.06 21.98
C THR A 20 -26.69 -8.26 21.50
N LEU A 21 -27.46 -9.13 22.17
CA LEU A 21 -28.88 -9.32 21.84
C LEU A 21 -29.72 -8.06 22.09
N ILE A 22 -29.50 -7.37 23.21
CA ILE A 22 -30.17 -6.08 23.48
C ILE A 22 -29.82 -5.05 22.41
N TYR A 23 -28.57 -5.03 21.96
CA TYR A 23 -28.13 -4.14 20.89
C TYR A 23 -28.79 -4.50 19.56
N TYR A 24 -28.85 -5.79 19.19
CA TYR A 24 -29.52 -6.24 17.97
C TYR A 24 -31.02 -5.90 17.97
N ASP A 25 -31.68 -6.01 19.12
CA ASP A 25 -33.07 -5.57 19.31
C ASP A 25 -33.20 -4.05 19.08
N LYS A 26 -32.31 -3.26 19.72
CA LYS A 26 -32.27 -1.80 19.61
C LYS A 26 -32.08 -1.30 18.17
N ILE A 27 -31.22 -1.94 17.39
CA ILE A 27 -31.00 -1.58 15.97
C ILE A 27 -32.02 -2.24 15.02
N GLY A 28 -32.94 -3.05 15.55
CA GLY A 28 -33.96 -3.75 14.77
C GLY A 28 -33.40 -4.85 13.86
N LEU A 29 -32.27 -5.43 14.21
CA LEU A 29 -31.64 -6.56 13.51
C LEU A 29 -32.23 -7.90 13.95
N PHE A 30 -32.40 -8.10 15.26
CA PHE A 30 -32.93 -9.33 15.83
C PHE A 30 -33.70 -9.02 17.11
N LYS A 31 -34.99 -9.35 17.13
CA LYS A 31 -35.89 -9.01 18.23
C LYS A 31 -36.38 -10.27 18.94
N PRO A 32 -36.67 -10.20 20.25
CA PRO A 32 -37.39 -11.28 20.92
C PRO A 32 -38.75 -11.50 20.26
N ASP A 33 -39.25 -12.72 20.30
CA ASP A 33 -40.60 -13.04 19.84
C ASP A 33 -41.64 -12.25 20.65
N HIS A 34 -41.46 -12.21 21.97
CA HIS A 34 -42.21 -11.33 22.84
C HIS A 34 -41.39 -10.92 24.09
N THR A 35 -41.89 -9.89 24.77
CA THR A 35 -41.39 -9.47 26.07
C THR A 35 -42.48 -9.71 27.10
N GLU A 36 -42.17 -10.49 28.13
CA GLU A 36 -43.07 -10.77 29.24
C GLU A 36 -43.41 -9.49 30.04
N SER A 37 -44.48 -9.53 30.84
CA SER A 37 -44.95 -8.39 31.64
C SER A 37 -43.94 -7.89 32.69
N ASN A 38 -43.00 -8.74 33.09
CA ASN A 38 -41.88 -8.44 33.99
C ASN A 38 -40.66 -7.83 33.27
N GLY A 39 -40.73 -7.62 31.95
CA GLY A 39 -39.65 -7.08 31.13
C GLY A 39 -38.64 -8.12 30.62
N TYR A 40 -38.88 -9.41 30.86
CA TYR A 40 -38.02 -10.49 30.36
C TYR A 40 -38.26 -10.75 28.87
N ARG A 41 -37.17 -10.86 28.11
CA ARG A 41 -37.20 -11.15 26.68
C ARG A 41 -37.21 -12.66 26.46
N ALA A 42 -38.22 -13.15 25.74
CA ALA A 42 -38.37 -14.54 25.36
C ALA A 42 -38.14 -14.71 23.86
N TYR A 43 -37.36 -15.73 23.48
CA TYR A 43 -37.03 -16.04 22.10
C TYR A 43 -37.60 -17.40 21.75
N ASP A 44 -38.37 -17.51 20.65
CA ASP A 44 -38.83 -18.80 20.17
C ASP A 44 -37.63 -19.59 19.62
N THR A 45 -37.58 -20.91 19.87
CA THR A 45 -36.55 -21.81 19.31
C THR A 45 -36.47 -21.75 17.77
N LEU A 46 -37.55 -21.39 17.08
CA LEU A 46 -37.58 -21.14 15.64
C LEU A 46 -36.75 -19.92 15.21
N GLN A 47 -36.37 -19.04 16.14
CA GLN A 47 -35.49 -17.90 15.89
C GLN A 47 -33.99 -18.28 15.90
N ILE A 48 -33.64 -19.49 16.39
CA ILE A 48 -32.24 -19.97 16.45
C ILE A 48 -31.56 -19.95 15.08
N PRO A 49 -32.15 -20.49 13.99
CA PRO A 49 -31.51 -20.45 12.67
C PRO A 49 -31.24 -19.02 12.18
N VAL A 50 -32.10 -18.06 12.55
CA VAL A 50 -31.98 -16.65 12.15
C VAL A 50 -30.80 -16.00 12.87
N LEU A 51 -30.70 -16.17 14.19
CA LEU A 51 -29.58 -15.64 14.95
C LEU A 51 -28.25 -16.30 14.56
N ARG A 52 -28.27 -17.61 14.27
CA ARG A 52 -27.10 -18.33 13.73
C ARG A 52 -26.62 -17.72 12.42
N GLU A 53 -27.53 -17.39 11.50
CA GLU A 53 -27.18 -16.73 10.24
C GLU A 53 -26.60 -15.32 10.47
N ILE A 54 -27.20 -14.53 11.36
CA ILE A 54 -26.67 -13.20 11.74
C ILE A 54 -25.25 -13.32 12.30
N CYS A 55 -25.02 -14.25 13.22
CA CYS A 55 -23.70 -14.49 13.80
C CYS A 55 -22.70 -14.96 12.76
N TYR A 56 -23.09 -15.85 11.84
CA TYR A 56 -22.25 -16.30 10.75
C TYR A 56 -21.82 -15.16 9.83
N LEU A 57 -22.78 -14.36 9.33
CA LEU A 57 -22.51 -13.23 8.43
C LEU A 57 -21.64 -12.18 9.11
N LYS A 58 -21.87 -11.91 10.40
CA LYS A 58 -21.01 -11.02 11.19
C LYS A 58 -19.59 -11.58 11.32
N ASN A 59 -19.44 -12.87 11.61
CA ASN A 59 -18.14 -13.50 11.81
C ASN A 59 -17.27 -13.49 10.54
N VAL A 60 -17.89 -13.55 9.35
CA VAL A 60 -17.16 -13.39 8.07
C VAL A 60 -16.88 -11.93 7.71
N GLY A 61 -17.24 -10.97 8.57
CA GLY A 61 -16.90 -9.56 8.43
C GLY A 61 -17.94 -8.69 7.72
N ILE A 62 -19.16 -9.19 7.50
CA ILE A 62 -20.21 -8.39 6.86
C ILE A 62 -20.76 -7.36 7.86
N PRO A 63 -20.88 -6.07 7.49
CA PRO A 63 -21.43 -5.03 8.37
C PRO A 63 -22.88 -5.31 8.79
N LEU A 64 -23.21 -5.00 10.05
CA LEU A 64 -24.55 -5.24 10.62
C LEU A 64 -25.70 -4.60 9.83
N GLU A 65 -25.45 -3.46 9.17
CA GLU A 65 -26.45 -2.78 8.34
C GLU A 65 -26.81 -3.60 7.09
N GLU A 66 -25.84 -4.22 6.44
CA GLU A 66 -26.07 -5.12 5.29
C GLU A 66 -26.74 -6.43 5.73
N ILE A 67 -26.36 -6.97 6.89
CA ILE A 67 -27.03 -8.12 7.49
C ILE A 67 -28.49 -7.79 7.77
N ARG A 68 -28.79 -6.62 8.34
CA ARG A 68 -30.16 -6.19 8.64
C ARG A 68 -31.03 -6.12 7.38
N LYS A 69 -30.50 -5.56 6.27
CA LYS A 69 -31.21 -5.55 4.98
C LYS A 69 -31.53 -6.97 4.50
N HIS A 70 -30.55 -7.88 4.56
CA HIS A 70 -30.73 -9.28 4.20
C HIS A 70 -31.78 -9.98 5.06
N ILE A 71 -31.74 -9.80 6.39
CA ILE A 71 -32.70 -10.44 7.30
C ILE A 71 -34.15 -9.97 7.03
N GLY A 72 -34.34 -8.74 6.57
CA GLY A 72 -35.65 -8.20 6.18
C GLY A 72 -36.24 -8.82 4.90
N SER A 73 -35.41 -9.28 3.97
CA SER A 73 -35.83 -9.84 2.67
C SER A 73 -35.03 -11.11 2.32
N ARG A 74 -34.96 -12.04 3.27
CA ARG A 74 -34.09 -13.22 3.17
C ARG A 74 -34.38 -14.03 1.91
N SER A 75 -33.33 -14.20 1.10
CA SER A 75 -33.32 -15.10 -0.03
C SER A 75 -31.94 -15.74 -0.15
N LEU A 76 -31.87 -16.89 -0.85
CA LEU A 76 -30.58 -17.50 -1.16
C LEU A 76 -29.72 -16.56 -2.00
N ASP A 77 -30.33 -15.81 -2.92
CA ASP A 77 -29.64 -14.86 -3.78
C ASP A 77 -29.03 -13.70 -3.00
N SER A 78 -29.76 -13.12 -2.03
CA SER A 78 -29.24 -12.04 -1.19
C SER A 78 -28.10 -12.52 -0.28
N ALA A 79 -28.21 -13.72 0.30
CA ALA A 79 -27.12 -14.32 1.07
C ALA A 79 -25.87 -14.58 0.21
N ALA A 80 -26.06 -15.18 -0.97
CA ALA A 80 -24.97 -15.47 -1.91
C ALA A 80 -24.29 -14.18 -2.38
N SER A 81 -25.06 -13.13 -2.66
CA SER A 81 -24.53 -11.83 -3.05
C SER A 81 -23.65 -11.20 -1.96
N LEU A 82 -24.09 -11.22 -0.70
CA LEU A 82 -23.30 -10.70 0.43
C LEU A 82 -21.99 -11.47 0.58
N LEU A 83 -22.04 -12.81 0.54
CA LEU A 83 -20.85 -13.64 0.68
C LEU A 83 -19.90 -13.47 -0.50
N LYS A 84 -20.41 -13.32 -1.73
CA LYS A 84 -19.58 -13.06 -2.91
C LYS A 84 -18.87 -11.72 -2.80
N SER A 85 -19.59 -10.66 -2.44
CA SER A 85 -18.99 -9.34 -2.23
C SER A 85 -17.92 -9.36 -1.14
N GLN A 86 -18.18 -10.05 -0.03
CA GLN A 86 -17.22 -10.18 1.06
C GLN A 86 -15.99 -10.99 0.64
N LYS A 87 -16.18 -12.08 -0.10
CA LYS A 87 -15.08 -12.88 -0.65
C LYS A 87 -14.20 -12.02 -1.58
N GLU A 88 -14.81 -11.27 -2.50
CA GLU A 88 -14.06 -10.39 -3.41
C GLU A 88 -13.27 -9.30 -2.66
N ALA A 89 -13.83 -8.77 -1.56
CA ALA A 89 -13.11 -7.84 -0.70
C ALA A 89 -11.91 -8.49 0.01
N LEU A 90 -12.09 -9.71 0.53
CA LEU A 90 -11.01 -10.49 1.13
C LEU A 90 -9.92 -10.86 0.13
N ASP A 91 -10.28 -11.27 -1.08
CA ASP A 91 -9.32 -11.60 -2.15
C ASP A 91 -8.44 -10.38 -2.49
N ARG A 92 -9.03 -9.18 -2.58
CA ARG A 92 -8.29 -7.92 -2.76
C ARG A 92 -7.34 -7.63 -1.60
N GLU A 93 -7.80 -7.84 -0.36
CA GLU A 93 -6.99 -7.61 0.83
C GLU A 93 -5.83 -8.60 0.93
N ILE A 94 -6.05 -9.88 0.59
CA ILE A 94 -4.99 -10.90 0.52
C ILE A 94 -3.94 -10.52 -0.53
N ALA A 95 -4.36 -10.06 -1.71
CA ALA A 95 -3.43 -9.59 -2.74
C ALA A 95 -2.58 -8.42 -2.22
N ARG A 96 -3.21 -7.43 -1.57
CA ARG A 96 -2.53 -6.28 -0.94
C ARG A 96 -1.53 -6.71 0.12
N LEU A 97 -1.92 -7.61 1.02
CA LEU A 97 -1.07 -8.12 2.11
C LEU A 97 0.10 -8.95 1.57
N THR A 98 -0.11 -9.71 0.50
CA THR A 98 0.95 -10.50 -0.17
C THR A 98 2.03 -9.58 -0.72
N LEU A 99 1.63 -8.54 -1.46
CA LEU A 99 2.57 -7.54 -1.99
C LEU A 99 3.28 -6.80 -0.86
N THR A 100 2.54 -6.40 0.18
CA THR A 100 3.14 -5.74 1.37
C THR A 100 4.22 -6.62 2.01
N ARG A 101 3.97 -7.92 2.15
CA ARG A 101 4.95 -8.88 2.69
C ARG A 101 6.18 -8.99 1.80
N GLU A 102 6.02 -9.03 0.47
CA GLU A 102 7.12 -9.07 -0.48
C GLU A 102 8.03 -7.85 -0.35
N PHE A 103 7.47 -6.64 -0.23
CA PHE A 103 8.28 -5.43 0.02
C PHE A 103 9.07 -5.50 1.33
N ILE A 104 8.44 -5.99 2.40
CA ILE A 104 9.13 -6.18 3.68
C ILE A 104 10.29 -7.17 3.51
N SER A 105 10.07 -8.29 2.81
CA SER A 105 11.13 -9.27 2.51
C SER A 105 12.28 -8.66 1.71
N HIS A 106 12.00 -7.95 0.62
CA HIS A 106 13.03 -7.27 -0.17
C HIS A 106 13.82 -6.25 0.66
N ARG A 107 13.13 -5.51 1.53
CA ARG A 107 13.78 -4.53 2.39
C ARG A 107 14.69 -5.18 3.44
N LEU A 108 14.25 -6.30 4.02
CA LEU A 108 15.06 -7.09 4.96
C LEU A 108 16.29 -7.70 4.30
N ASP A 109 16.14 -8.24 3.09
CA ASP A 109 17.25 -8.79 2.31
C ASP A 109 18.28 -7.70 1.99
N PHE A 110 17.82 -6.53 1.56
CA PHE A 110 18.67 -5.38 1.32
C PHE A 110 19.44 -4.97 2.59
N TYR A 111 18.77 -4.85 3.73
CA TYR A 111 19.42 -4.52 5.01
C TYR A 111 20.46 -5.56 5.44
N SER A 112 20.15 -6.85 5.25
CA SER A 112 21.03 -7.95 5.65
C SER A 112 22.30 -8.03 4.80
N ASN A 113 22.23 -7.59 3.53
CA ASN A 113 23.33 -7.64 2.58
C ASN A 113 24.04 -6.28 2.42
N MET A 114 23.76 -5.31 3.29
CA MET A 114 24.23 -3.94 3.11
C MET A 114 25.77 -3.79 3.07
N SER A 115 26.52 -4.64 3.77
CA SER A 115 27.99 -4.62 3.73
C SER A 115 28.53 -4.85 2.31
N ARG A 116 27.98 -5.84 1.59
CA ARG A 116 28.35 -6.14 0.21
C ARG A 116 27.98 -4.99 -0.73
N TYR A 117 26.79 -4.42 -0.58
CA TYR A 117 26.32 -3.31 -1.39
C TYR A 117 27.18 -2.03 -1.24
N LYS A 118 27.83 -1.83 -0.09
CA LYS A 118 28.82 -0.76 0.10
C LYS A 118 30.15 -1.03 -0.59
N GLU A 119 30.51 -2.28 -0.86
CA GLU A 119 31.72 -2.65 -1.58
C GLU A 119 31.56 -2.50 -3.11
N GLU A 120 30.32 -2.48 -3.60
CA GLU A 120 29.96 -2.34 -5.03
C GLU A 120 29.61 -0.87 -5.43
N LEU A 121 30.11 0.13 -4.69
CA LEU A 121 29.94 1.54 -5.05
C LEU A 121 30.62 1.86 -6.38
N ASP A 122 30.01 2.78 -7.16
CA ASP A 122 30.55 3.24 -8.44
C ASP A 122 30.81 2.12 -9.47
N ASN A 123 30.14 0.97 -9.33
CA ASN A 123 30.18 -0.13 -10.28
C ASN A 123 28.87 -0.18 -11.10
N PRO A 124 28.88 0.24 -12.38
CA PRO A 124 27.69 0.17 -13.23
C PRO A 124 27.32 -1.26 -13.60
N GLU A 125 26.06 -1.62 -13.42
CA GLU A 125 25.50 -2.93 -13.77
C GLU A 125 24.24 -2.76 -14.62
N ILE A 126 23.96 -3.73 -15.50
CA ILE A 126 22.72 -3.72 -16.27
C ILE A 126 21.68 -4.56 -15.54
N ILE A 127 20.59 -3.93 -15.15
CA ILE A 127 19.46 -4.57 -14.50
C ILE A 127 18.23 -4.41 -15.39
N GLU A 128 17.51 -5.51 -15.59
CA GLU A 128 16.23 -5.50 -16.30
C GLU A 128 15.09 -5.34 -15.30
N PHE A 129 14.30 -4.29 -15.48
CA PHE A 129 13.14 -4.01 -14.62
C PHE A 129 11.84 -4.27 -15.38
N PRO A 130 10.81 -4.79 -14.70
CA PRO A 130 9.45 -4.78 -15.23
C PRO A 130 8.90 -3.35 -15.27
N GLU A 131 7.70 -3.20 -15.81
CA GLU A 131 6.95 -1.95 -15.70
C GLU A 131 6.70 -1.65 -14.22
N ARG A 132 6.99 -0.41 -13.80
CA ARG A 132 6.76 0.06 -12.44
C ARG A 132 5.88 1.31 -12.46
N TYR A 133 5.18 1.56 -11.36
CA TYR A 133 4.33 2.73 -11.22
C TYR A 133 4.84 3.62 -10.10
N ALA A 134 4.84 4.93 -10.30
CA ALA A 134 5.22 5.90 -9.27
C ALA A 134 4.28 7.09 -9.29
N VAL A 135 4.21 7.84 -8.19
CA VAL A 135 3.74 9.22 -8.22
C VAL A 135 4.93 10.14 -8.49
N PHE A 136 4.75 11.14 -9.35
CA PHE A 136 5.73 12.18 -9.59
C PHE A 136 5.23 13.52 -9.09
N VAL A 137 6.07 14.21 -8.30
CA VAL A 137 5.78 15.56 -7.81
C VAL A 137 6.97 16.45 -8.18
N PRO A 138 6.78 17.46 -9.06
CA PRO A 138 7.86 18.35 -9.47
C PRO A 138 8.37 19.18 -8.29
N PHE A 139 9.65 19.57 -8.34
CA PHE A 139 10.17 20.57 -7.41
C PHE A 139 9.57 21.94 -7.70
N GLU A 140 9.28 22.70 -6.64
CA GLU A 140 8.80 24.09 -6.74
C GLU A 140 9.96 25.08 -6.59
N ASN A 141 11.05 24.65 -5.96
CA ASN A 141 12.25 25.45 -5.70
C ASN A 141 13.50 24.72 -6.22
N PRO A 142 14.66 25.42 -6.32
CA PRO A 142 15.93 24.76 -6.58
C PRO A 142 16.18 23.60 -5.61
N ILE A 143 16.66 22.48 -6.15
CA ILE A 143 16.85 21.26 -5.37
C ILE A 143 17.83 21.49 -4.21
N CYS A 144 17.38 21.13 -3.01
CA CYS A 144 18.19 21.07 -1.81
C CYS A 144 17.61 20.00 -0.89
N ARG A 145 18.29 19.69 0.21
CA ARG A 145 17.80 18.72 1.20
C ARG A 145 16.38 19.05 1.68
N GLU A 146 16.09 20.31 1.97
CA GLU A 146 14.76 20.73 2.46
C GLU A 146 13.68 20.54 1.39
N GLU A 147 13.94 20.96 0.15
CA GLU A 147 13.00 20.82 -0.97
C GLU A 147 12.70 19.34 -1.27
N LEU A 148 13.72 18.48 -1.22
CA LEU A 148 13.56 17.02 -1.37
C LEU A 148 12.59 16.46 -0.33
N HIS A 149 12.80 16.75 0.95
CA HIS A 149 11.96 16.21 2.02
C HIS A 149 10.52 16.74 1.93
N LYS A 150 10.34 18.04 1.68
CA LYS A 150 8.99 18.62 1.54
C LYS A 150 8.24 18.02 0.35
N THR A 151 8.91 17.87 -0.79
CA THR A 151 8.31 17.31 -2.00
C THR A 151 8.00 15.81 -1.84
N LEU A 152 8.85 15.06 -1.13
CA LEU A 152 8.58 13.67 -0.75
C LEU A 152 7.34 13.55 0.13
N MET A 153 7.15 14.45 1.10
CA MET A 153 5.93 14.45 1.93
C MET A 153 4.67 14.78 1.13
N LYS A 154 4.77 15.60 0.08
CA LYS A 154 3.67 15.80 -0.87
C LYS A 154 3.35 14.51 -1.64
N ALA A 155 4.38 13.81 -2.14
CA ALA A 155 4.22 12.52 -2.81
C ALA A 155 3.59 11.45 -1.89
N TRP A 156 4.05 11.34 -0.64
CA TRP A 156 3.47 10.42 0.36
C TRP A 156 2.05 10.79 0.72
N LYS A 157 1.71 12.08 0.80
CA LYS A 157 0.32 12.51 1.02
C LYS A 157 -0.61 12.04 -0.09
N ILE A 158 -0.14 11.95 -1.34
CA ILE A 158 -0.91 11.38 -2.45
C ILE A 158 -1.15 9.88 -2.18
N LEU A 159 -0.09 9.12 -1.87
CA LEU A 159 -0.21 7.68 -1.60
C LEU A 159 -1.07 7.37 -0.36
N TRP A 160 -0.95 8.15 0.71
CA TRP A 160 -1.72 7.97 1.95
C TRP A 160 -3.22 8.18 1.76
N LYS A 161 -3.65 9.06 0.85
CA LYS A 161 -5.09 9.18 0.50
C LYS A 161 -5.67 7.89 -0.06
N HIS A 162 -4.82 6.99 -0.54
CA HIS A 162 -5.18 5.72 -1.13
C HIS A 162 -4.80 4.51 -0.27
N ASP A 163 -4.47 4.74 1.01
CA ASP A 163 -4.00 3.72 1.97
C ASP A 163 -2.71 3.00 1.50
N MET A 164 -1.85 3.73 0.77
CA MET A 164 -0.59 3.22 0.24
C MET A 164 0.59 3.90 0.94
N LEU A 165 1.66 3.14 1.11
CA LEU A 165 2.97 3.60 1.58
C LEU A 165 4.00 3.28 0.49
N SER A 166 4.94 4.19 0.26
CA SER A 166 6.06 3.99 -0.68
C SER A 166 7.08 3.03 -0.05
N SER A 167 6.73 1.74 0.04
CA SER A 167 7.66 0.71 0.53
C SER A 167 8.67 0.27 -0.53
N ASP A 168 8.40 0.59 -1.79
CA ASP A 168 9.17 0.15 -2.96
C ASP A 168 10.25 1.17 -3.40
N GLY A 169 10.62 2.05 -2.47
CA GLY A 169 11.61 3.10 -2.69
C GLY A 169 11.00 4.42 -3.15
N PHE A 170 11.79 5.48 -2.99
CA PHE A 170 11.52 6.83 -3.45
C PHE A 170 12.82 7.46 -3.90
N GLY A 171 12.75 8.57 -4.61
CA GLY A 171 13.94 9.22 -5.12
C GLY A 171 13.66 10.48 -5.88
N THR A 172 14.65 10.91 -6.64
CA THR A 172 14.52 12.03 -7.58
C THR A 172 14.44 11.49 -8.99
N MET A 173 13.60 12.12 -9.82
CA MET A 173 13.60 11.91 -11.26
C MET A 173 14.10 13.18 -11.94
N ILE A 174 15.15 13.02 -12.73
CA ILE A 174 15.79 14.07 -13.52
C ILE A 174 15.40 13.87 -14.98
N ARG A 175 14.96 14.95 -15.64
CA ARG A 175 14.48 14.89 -17.02
C ARG A 175 15.64 14.70 -17.99
N ARG A 176 15.50 13.71 -18.87
CA ARG A 176 16.48 13.35 -19.90
C ARG A 176 16.92 14.55 -20.75
N ASP A 177 15.96 15.39 -21.12
CA ASP A 177 16.16 16.52 -22.03
C ASP A 177 16.98 17.67 -21.41
N CYS A 178 17.35 17.58 -20.12
CA CYS A 178 18.07 18.65 -19.42
C CYS A 178 19.59 18.39 -19.29
N ILE A 179 20.06 17.19 -19.64
CA ILE A 179 21.47 16.78 -19.47
C ILE A 179 22.43 17.66 -20.28
N ASN A 180 22.01 18.15 -21.44
CA ASN A 180 22.87 18.94 -22.34
C ASN A 180 22.78 20.45 -22.10
N ASP A 181 21.85 20.90 -21.25
CA ASP A 181 21.47 22.32 -21.14
C ASP A 181 22.13 23.04 -19.96
N GLY A 182 22.92 22.32 -19.14
CA GLY A 182 23.59 22.87 -17.95
C GLY A 182 22.68 23.08 -16.72
N ASP A 183 21.35 23.06 -16.90
CA ASP A 183 20.35 23.06 -15.82
C ASP A 183 19.79 21.65 -15.60
N TRP A 184 20.56 20.84 -14.88
CA TRP A 184 20.27 19.42 -14.63
C TRP A 184 18.91 19.17 -13.98
N PHE A 185 18.38 20.11 -13.20
CA PHE A 185 17.19 19.88 -12.36
C PHE A 185 15.93 20.55 -12.89
N ARG A 186 15.98 21.11 -14.11
CA ARG A 186 14.80 21.69 -14.76
C ARG A 186 13.70 20.64 -14.94
N GLY A 187 12.55 20.89 -14.33
CA GLY A 187 11.40 19.96 -14.38
C GLY A 187 11.65 18.63 -13.65
N ALA A 188 12.72 18.54 -12.87
CA ALA A 188 12.97 17.41 -11.97
C ALA A 188 11.97 17.44 -10.80
N GLY A 189 11.88 16.33 -10.08
CA GLY A 189 10.98 16.19 -8.95
C GLY A 189 11.18 14.90 -8.20
N VAL A 190 10.38 14.69 -7.17
CA VAL A 190 10.37 13.43 -6.42
C VAL A 190 9.53 12.40 -7.14
N ILE A 191 10.03 11.17 -7.14
CA ILE A 191 9.24 9.97 -7.42
C ILE A 191 9.08 9.13 -6.15
N ALA A 192 7.89 8.57 -5.97
CA ALA A 192 7.62 7.59 -4.92
C ALA A 192 6.87 6.41 -5.55
N PHE A 193 7.45 5.22 -5.46
CA PHE A 193 6.90 4.04 -6.12
C PHE A 193 5.62 3.55 -5.43
N LEU A 194 4.66 3.13 -6.24
CA LEU A 194 3.46 2.47 -5.76
C LEU A 194 3.82 1.02 -5.41
N PRO A 195 3.43 0.51 -4.23
CA PRO A 195 3.58 -0.90 -3.89
C PRO A 195 2.73 -1.84 -4.79
N TYR A 196 1.72 -1.31 -5.49
CA TYR A 196 0.93 -2.10 -6.41
C TYR A 196 0.18 -1.19 -7.38
N TYR A 197 -0.20 -1.74 -8.53
CA TYR A 197 -0.99 -1.01 -9.50
C TYR A 197 -2.32 -0.55 -8.88
N LYS A 198 -2.63 0.73 -9.08
CA LYS A 198 -3.94 1.31 -8.79
C LYS A 198 -4.30 2.25 -9.93
N GLU A 199 -5.54 2.15 -10.38
CA GLU A 199 -6.01 2.86 -11.56
C GLU A 199 -6.10 4.38 -11.29
N GLU A 200 -6.83 4.77 -10.26
CA GLU A 200 -7.07 6.17 -9.91
C GLU A 200 -6.10 6.65 -8.82
N ILE A 201 -4.99 7.26 -9.24
CA ILE A 201 -4.05 8.00 -8.37
C ILE A 201 -3.59 9.27 -9.10
N ASP A 202 -3.67 10.41 -8.41
CA ASP A 202 -3.19 11.69 -8.92
C ASP A 202 -1.68 11.65 -9.22
N SER A 203 -1.26 12.27 -10.32
CA SER A 203 0.17 12.38 -10.69
C SER A 203 0.91 11.04 -10.84
N LYS A 204 0.17 9.96 -11.09
CA LYS A 204 0.72 8.65 -11.44
C LYS A 204 1.48 8.73 -12.77
N ILE A 205 2.67 8.14 -12.78
CA ILE A 205 3.51 7.93 -13.96
C ILE A 205 3.88 6.46 -14.09
N ILE A 206 4.24 6.07 -15.31
CA ILE A 206 4.77 4.74 -15.62
C ILE A 206 6.28 4.86 -15.77
N ILE A 207 7.01 3.98 -15.09
CA ILE A 207 8.43 3.76 -15.30
C ILE A 207 8.55 2.55 -16.21
N GLU A 208 8.96 2.83 -17.44
CA GLU A 208 8.95 1.88 -18.53
C GLU A 208 9.81 0.62 -18.26
N PRO A 209 9.38 -0.57 -18.69
CA PRO A 209 10.18 -1.77 -18.59
C PRO A 209 11.43 -1.72 -19.49
N GLY A 210 12.37 -2.59 -19.18
CA GLY A 210 13.55 -2.87 -20.00
C GLY A 210 14.85 -2.78 -19.21
N LYS A 211 15.94 -2.59 -19.94
CA LYS A 211 17.29 -2.56 -19.38
C LYS A 211 17.66 -1.17 -18.88
N TYR A 212 18.18 -1.12 -17.67
CA TYR A 212 18.70 0.06 -17.02
C TYR A 212 20.15 -0.16 -16.68
N VAL A 213 21.00 0.84 -16.92
CA VAL A 213 22.31 0.89 -16.27
C VAL A 213 22.11 1.48 -14.89
N CYS A 214 22.48 0.70 -13.88
CA CYS A 214 22.32 1.01 -12.47
C CYS A 214 23.69 1.18 -11.81
N MET A 215 23.82 2.17 -10.94
CA MET A 215 25.06 2.40 -10.20
C MET A 215 24.76 2.90 -8.79
N ASN A 216 25.30 2.19 -7.80
CA ASN A 216 25.16 2.57 -6.39
C ASN A 216 26.14 3.72 -6.05
N LYS A 217 25.70 4.67 -5.23
CA LYS A 217 26.49 5.83 -4.81
C LYS A 217 26.19 6.24 -3.37
N ASN A 218 27.16 6.88 -2.72
CA ASN A 218 26.98 7.62 -1.46
C ASN A 218 27.00 9.11 -1.76
N ALA A 219 25.88 9.65 -2.24
CA ALA A 219 25.75 11.05 -2.61
C ALA A 219 24.29 11.44 -2.69
N MET A 220 24.00 12.69 -2.38
CA MET A 220 22.66 13.26 -2.55
C MET A 220 22.31 13.40 -4.04
N PRO A 221 21.02 13.50 -4.40
CA PRO A 221 20.61 13.64 -5.80
C PRO A 221 21.08 14.91 -6.50
N TYR A 222 21.38 15.97 -5.74
CA TYR A 222 21.90 17.22 -6.25
C TYR A 222 23.43 17.24 -6.45
N GLU A 223 24.13 16.18 -6.04
CA GLU A 223 25.56 16.00 -6.28
C GLU A 223 25.75 15.25 -7.59
N THR A 224 26.03 15.98 -8.68
CA THR A 224 25.99 15.43 -10.04
C THR A 224 27.22 14.63 -10.46
N GLU A 225 28.29 14.60 -9.66
CA GLU A 225 29.54 13.90 -10.01
C GLU A 225 29.33 12.41 -10.33
N PRO A 226 28.61 11.61 -9.51
CA PRO A 226 28.35 10.21 -9.82
C PRO A 226 27.49 10.03 -11.08
N LEU A 227 26.54 10.94 -11.32
CA LEU A 227 25.73 10.93 -12.53
C LEU A 227 26.58 11.16 -13.78
N THR A 228 27.48 12.14 -13.73
CA THR A 228 28.44 12.41 -14.82
C THR A 228 29.32 11.19 -15.11
N ARG A 229 29.80 10.48 -14.07
CA ARG A 229 30.57 9.23 -14.24
C ARG A 229 29.74 8.14 -14.94
N LEU A 230 28.50 7.93 -14.51
CA LEU A 230 27.61 6.94 -15.12
C LEU A 230 27.30 7.25 -16.58
N LEU A 231 27.02 8.53 -16.90
CA LEU A 231 26.81 8.97 -18.28
C LEU A 231 28.06 8.77 -19.15
N GLY A 232 29.25 9.03 -18.60
CA GLY A 232 30.53 8.70 -19.25
C GLY A 232 30.63 7.22 -19.60
N HIS A 233 30.34 6.34 -18.64
CA HIS A 233 30.33 4.89 -18.86
C HIS A 233 29.32 4.46 -19.93
N ILE A 234 28.09 4.99 -19.89
CA ILE A 234 27.04 4.70 -20.88
C ILE A 234 27.53 5.07 -22.29
N ASN A 235 28.13 6.25 -22.44
CA ASN A 235 28.69 6.71 -23.70
C ASN A 235 29.87 5.85 -24.17
N GLU A 236 30.80 5.50 -23.28
CA GLU A 236 31.96 4.63 -23.59
C GLU A 236 31.54 3.24 -24.06
N LYS A 237 30.46 2.70 -23.50
CA LYS A 237 29.89 1.40 -23.91
C LYS A 237 29.01 1.49 -25.16
N GLY A 238 28.71 2.69 -25.65
CA GLY A 238 27.90 2.92 -26.84
C GLY A 238 26.40 2.67 -26.65
N TYR A 239 25.90 2.74 -25.40
CA TYR A 239 24.48 2.60 -25.13
C TYR A 239 23.74 3.91 -25.40
N GLU A 240 22.50 3.81 -25.91
CA GLU A 240 21.65 4.99 -26.11
C GLU A 240 20.69 5.15 -24.93
N MET A 241 20.75 6.28 -24.25
CA MET A 241 19.79 6.58 -23.17
C MET A 241 18.41 6.96 -23.75
N CYS A 242 17.38 6.29 -23.27
CA CYS A 242 16.01 6.41 -23.80
C CYS A 242 14.93 6.71 -22.74
N GLY A 243 15.33 7.13 -21.53
CA GLY A 243 14.42 7.49 -20.45
C GLY A 243 14.98 8.58 -19.55
N ASP A 244 14.14 9.05 -18.64
CA ASP A 244 14.54 9.94 -17.54
C ASP A 244 15.52 9.21 -16.60
N ILE A 245 16.32 9.99 -15.85
CA ILE A 245 17.26 9.46 -14.87
C ILE A 245 16.56 9.35 -13.53
N LEU A 246 16.64 8.18 -12.90
CA LEU A 246 16.14 7.96 -11.55
C LEU A 246 17.31 7.94 -10.57
N ASP A 247 17.22 8.69 -9.48
CA ASP A 247 18.17 8.67 -8.37
C ASP A 247 17.42 8.24 -7.11
N LEU A 248 17.42 6.93 -6.85
CA LEU A 248 16.62 6.30 -5.82
C LEU A 248 17.36 6.27 -4.49
N CYS A 249 16.72 6.78 -3.43
CA CYS A 249 17.22 6.67 -2.07
C CYS A 249 16.96 5.25 -1.56
N LEU A 250 18.03 4.48 -1.34
CA LEU A 250 17.95 3.13 -0.81
C LEU A 250 18.14 3.14 0.70
N LEU A 251 19.05 3.95 1.26
CA LEU A 251 19.09 4.25 2.69
C LEU A 251 19.20 5.75 2.90
N ASP A 252 18.33 6.24 3.78
CA ASP A 252 18.36 7.62 4.23
C ASP A 252 19.07 7.75 5.59
N THR A 253 19.10 8.98 6.08
CA THR A 253 19.79 9.35 7.31
C THR A 253 19.34 8.68 8.62
N THR A 254 18.29 7.86 8.59
CA THR A 254 17.82 7.12 9.78
C THR A 254 18.76 6.00 10.22
N PHE A 255 19.70 5.56 9.37
CA PHE A 255 20.64 4.47 9.66
C PHE A 255 22.09 4.91 9.85
N TYR A 256 22.37 6.22 9.85
CA TYR A 256 23.74 6.71 10.05
C TYR A 256 24.15 6.83 11.52
N GLY A 257 25.42 6.52 11.77
CA GLY A 257 26.13 6.93 12.99
C GLY A 257 26.47 8.42 12.97
N ALA A 258 27.74 8.77 13.17
CA ALA A 258 28.18 10.16 13.33
C ALA A 258 28.19 11.00 12.05
N ASP A 259 28.22 10.39 10.86
CA ASP A 259 28.30 11.11 9.58
C ASP A 259 26.93 11.19 8.91
N ARG A 260 26.40 12.41 8.72
CA ARG A 260 24.98 12.69 8.42
C ARG A 260 24.73 13.34 7.05
N ASN A 261 25.72 13.32 6.16
CA ASN A 261 25.75 14.25 5.03
C ASN A 261 25.29 13.66 3.69
N VAL A 262 25.37 12.34 3.49
CA VAL A 262 25.03 11.68 2.22
C VAL A 262 24.13 10.49 2.41
N ASP A 263 23.25 10.23 1.44
CA ASP A 263 22.38 9.05 1.39
C ASP A 263 23.02 7.94 0.54
N TYR A 264 22.69 6.67 0.82
CA TYR A 264 23.03 5.56 -0.07
C TYR A 264 21.94 5.45 -1.13
N CYS A 265 22.30 5.78 -2.36
CA CYS A 265 21.38 5.87 -3.48
C CYS A 265 21.79 4.95 -4.63
N GLN A 266 20.87 4.73 -5.56
CA GLN A 266 21.15 4.08 -6.81
C GLN A 266 20.64 4.94 -7.98
N LEU A 267 21.54 5.27 -8.88
CA LEU A 267 21.19 5.83 -10.17
C LEU A 267 20.65 4.73 -11.07
N GLN A 268 19.57 4.99 -11.81
CA GLN A 268 19.02 4.10 -12.82
C GLN A 268 18.75 4.90 -14.10
N ILE A 269 19.34 4.46 -15.21
CA ILE A 269 19.20 5.11 -16.51
C ILE A 269 18.79 4.07 -17.54
N ARG A 270 17.61 4.23 -18.13
CA ARG A 270 17.10 3.30 -19.15
C ARG A 270 17.89 3.43 -20.45
N ILE A 271 18.29 2.30 -21.02
CA ILE A 271 19.09 2.23 -22.25
C ILE A 271 18.44 1.37 -23.34
N ARG A 272 18.86 1.60 -24.59
CA ARG A 272 18.64 0.75 -25.76
C ARG A 272 19.96 0.20 -26.30
#